data_AF-A0A356IDP6-F1
#
_entry.id   AF-A0A356IDP6-F1
#
_cell.length_a   1.000
_cell.length_b   1.000
_cell.length_c   1.000
_cell.angle_alpha   90.00
_cell.angle_beta   90.00
_cell.angle_gamma   90.00
#
_symmetry.space_group_name_H-M   'P 1'
#
loop_
_entity.id
_entity.type
_entity.pdbx_description
1 polymer ?
#
loop_
_entity_poly.entity_id
_entity_poly.type
_entity_poly.pdbx_seq_one_letter_code
_entity_poly.pdbx_strand_id
1 'polypeptide(L)'
;MEISATLRRLNAKRGITMIVSTHDLNFAASICQKVVLLRDGRILAAGELDTVLTPKNISRLYDVDASIDRHPLSGQLNIVPFRRQSPSSVASQYSSSEEST
;
A
#
# COMPACT_ATOMS: atom_id res chain seq x y z
N MET A 1 -9.97 17.58 4.60
CA MET A 1 -9.18 17.36 5.84
C MET A 1 -10.02 16.95 7.06
N GLU A 2 -11.35 17.08 7.06
CA GLU A 2 -12.16 16.87 8.28
C GLU A 2 -12.35 15.38 8.66
N ILE A 3 -12.43 14.51 7.66
CA ILE A 3 -12.69 13.07 7.85
C ILE A 3 -11.47 12.35 8.44
N SER A 4 -10.27 12.57 7.89
CA SER A 4 -9.03 11.90 8.37
C SER A 4 -8.72 12.24 9.83
N ALA A 5 -8.86 13.52 10.21
CA ALA A 5 -8.66 13.98 11.58
C ALA A 5 -9.70 13.37 12.54
N THR A 6 -10.97 13.29 12.12
CA THR A 6 -12.04 12.69 12.90
C THR A 6 -11.83 11.19 13.11
N LEU A 7 -11.45 10.47 12.05
CA LEU A 7 -11.18 9.04 12.09
C LEU A 7 -9.99 8.71 13.00
N ARG A 8 -8.87 9.45 12.89
CA ARG A 8 -7.72 9.31 13.79
C ARG A 8 -8.09 9.57 15.25
N ARG A 9 -8.86 10.63 15.51
CA ARG A 9 -9.33 10.97 16.88
C ARG A 9 -10.21 9.87 17.47
N LEU A 10 -11.09 9.25 16.68
CA LEU A 10 -11.97 8.18 17.15
C LEU A 10 -11.18 6.90 17.47
N ASN A 11 -10.25 6.50 16.61
CA ASN A 11 -9.37 5.36 16.86
C ASN A 11 -8.56 5.57 18.16
N ALA A 12 -7.91 6.73 18.31
CA ALA A 12 -7.07 7.02 19.47
C ALA A 12 -7.84 7.15 20.79
N LYS A 13 -9.06 7.70 20.77
CA LYS A 13 -9.84 7.97 22.01
C LYS A 13 -10.75 6.84 22.45
N ARG A 14 -11.19 5.95 21.54
CA ARG A 14 -12.19 4.93 21.84
C ARG A 14 -11.67 3.50 21.73
N GLY A 15 -10.41 3.28 21.34
CA GLY A 15 -9.83 1.95 21.21
C GLY A 15 -10.48 1.09 20.12
N ILE A 16 -11.12 1.73 19.13
CA ILE A 16 -11.85 1.04 18.05
C ILE A 16 -10.87 0.74 16.91
N THR A 17 -10.79 -0.53 16.49
CA THR A 17 -10.07 -0.92 15.28
C THR A 17 -10.80 -0.42 14.04
N MET A 18 -10.10 0.30 13.17
CA MET A 18 -10.62 0.84 11.93
C MET A 18 -9.91 0.19 10.74
N ILE A 19 -10.70 -0.27 9.78
CA ILE A 19 -10.21 -0.80 8.50
C ILE A 19 -10.70 0.15 7.41
N VAL A 20 -9.78 0.59 6.57
CA VAL A 20 -10.07 1.45 5.41
C VAL A 20 -9.52 0.77 4.17
N SER A 21 -10.33 0.70 3.11
CA SER A 21 -9.91 0.26 1.79
C SER A 21 -9.93 1.46 0.84
N THR A 22 -8.82 1.72 0.17
CA THR A 22 -8.65 2.85 -0.76
C THR A 22 -7.65 2.50 -1.85
N HIS A 23 -7.79 3.16 -3.00
CA HIS A 23 -6.80 3.13 -4.08
C HIS A 23 -5.74 4.23 -3.95
N ASP A 24 -5.91 5.19 -3.02
CA ASP A 24 -4.98 6.29 -2.82
C ASP A 24 -4.01 5.96 -1.65
N LEU A 25 -2.73 5.74 -2.00
CA LEU A 25 -1.69 5.43 -1.03
C LEU A 25 -1.32 6.64 -0.14
N ASN A 26 -1.39 7.87 -0.66
CA ASN A 26 -1.14 9.07 0.15
C ASN A 26 -2.23 9.24 1.19
N PHE A 27 -3.48 8.98 0.81
CA PHE A 27 -4.59 8.97 1.75
C PHE A 27 -4.41 7.88 2.81
N ALA A 28 -4.10 6.64 2.40
CA ALA A 28 -3.82 5.54 3.34
C ALA A 28 -2.71 5.89 4.33
N ALA A 29 -1.57 6.41 3.85
CA ALA A 29 -0.46 6.86 4.69
C ALA A 29 -0.85 8.02 5.62
N SER A 30 -1.79 8.86 5.21
CA SER A 30 -2.28 9.99 6.02
C SER A 30 -3.18 9.57 7.19
N ILE A 31 -3.72 8.35 7.22
CA ILE A 31 -4.66 7.89 8.28
C ILE A 31 -4.22 6.61 9.00
N CYS A 32 -3.53 5.71 8.31
CA CYS A 32 -3.18 4.40 8.84
C CYS A 32 -1.82 4.41 9.53
N GLN A 33 -1.56 3.37 10.33
CA GLN A 33 -0.24 3.02 10.87
C GLN A 33 0.30 1.77 10.16
N LYS A 34 -0.60 0.84 9.85
CA LYS A 34 -0.33 -0.37 9.09
C LYS A 34 -1.14 -0.39 7.80
N VAL A 35 -0.61 -1.05 6.77
CA VAL A 35 -1.27 -1.22 5.48
C VAL A 35 -1.10 -2.64 4.98
N VAL A 36 -2.08 -3.12 4.22
CA VAL A 36 -2.04 -4.37 3.47
C VAL A 36 -2.21 -4.02 2.00
N LEU A 37 -1.24 -4.41 1.18
CA LEU A 37 -1.31 -4.26 -0.27
C LEU A 37 -1.85 -5.55 -0.87
N LEU A 38 -2.87 -5.42 -1.72
CA LEU A 38 -3.56 -6.53 -2.37
C LEU A 38 -3.46 -6.37 -3.88
N ARG A 39 -3.08 -7.44 -4.58
CA ARG A 39 -3.09 -7.52 -6.04
C ARG A 39 -3.56 -8.92 -6.45
N ASP A 40 -4.47 -8.98 -7.42
CA ASP A 40 -5.00 -10.23 -7.97
C ASP A 40 -5.53 -11.21 -6.89
N GLY A 41 -6.24 -10.66 -5.89
CA GLY A 41 -6.79 -11.43 -4.77
C GLY A 41 -5.76 -11.95 -3.76
N ARG A 42 -4.48 -11.59 -3.90
CA ARG A 42 -3.39 -12.03 -3.02
C ARG A 42 -2.76 -10.87 -2.26
N ILE A 43 -2.28 -11.16 -1.05
CA ILE A 43 -1.50 -10.19 -0.26
C ILE A 43 -0.11 -10.06 -0.90
N LEU A 44 0.21 -8.86 -1.36
CA LEU A 44 1.52 -8.51 -1.88
C LEU A 44 2.51 -8.21 -0.74
N ALA A 45 2.05 -7.45 0.26
CA ALA A 45 2.81 -7.07 1.45
C ALA A 45 1.85 -6.58 2.56
N ALA A 46 2.24 -6.74 3.82
CA ALA A 46 1.46 -6.29 4.98
C ALA A 46 2.39 -5.90 6.15
N GLY A 47 2.06 -4.83 6.87
CA GLY A 47 2.91 -4.31 7.94
C GLY A 47 2.83 -2.80 8.13
N GLU A 48 3.84 -2.24 8.80
CA GLU A 48 4.01 -0.79 8.99
C GLU A 48 4.19 -0.05 7.66
N LEU A 49 3.79 1.23 7.61
CA LEU A 49 3.86 2.03 6.38
C LEU A 49 5.25 2.03 5.74
N ASP A 50 6.31 2.30 6.51
CA ASP A 50 7.67 2.45 5.98
C ASP A 50 8.27 1.14 5.45
N THR A 51 7.78 -0.01 5.91
CA THR A 51 8.26 -1.32 5.45
C THR A 51 7.47 -1.81 4.24
N VAL A 52 6.20 -1.42 4.12
CA VAL A 52 5.29 -1.86 3.06
C VAL A 52 5.27 -0.91 1.87
N LEU A 53 5.19 0.40 2.11
CA LEU A 53 5.15 1.44 1.08
C LEU A 53 6.57 1.73 0.58
N THR A 54 7.10 0.80 -0.22
CA THR A 54 8.40 0.91 -0.88
C THR A 54 8.24 1.05 -2.39
N PRO A 55 9.19 1.67 -3.12
CA PRO A 55 9.07 1.83 -4.57
C PRO A 55 8.84 0.48 -5.29
N LYS A 56 9.52 -0.58 -4.82
CA LYS A 56 9.36 -1.95 -5.34
C LYS A 56 7.93 -2.48 -5.17
N ASN A 57 7.33 -2.29 -3.99
CA ASN A 57 5.97 -2.76 -3.74
C ASN A 57 4.93 -1.93 -4.51
N ILE A 58 5.15 -0.63 -4.65
CA ILE A 58 4.25 0.25 -5.42
C ILE A 58 4.28 -0.10 -6.91
N SER A 59 5.46 -0.33 -7.47
CA SER A 59 5.61 -0.83 -8.84
C SER A 59 4.88 -2.16 -9.03
N ARG A 60 5.04 -3.10 -8.10
CA ARG A 60 4.31 -4.37 -8.14
C ARG A 60 2.81 -4.24 -7.86
N LEU A 61 2.31 -3.16 -7.29
CA LEU A 61 0.90 -2.97 -7.01
C LEU A 61 0.16 -2.27 -8.16
N TYR A 62 0.79 -1.22 -8.72
CA TYR A 62 0.16 -0.31 -9.69
C TYR A 62 0.81 -0.31 -11.08
N ASP A 63 1.87 -1.10 -11.30
CA ASP A 63 2.67 -1.09 -12.54
C ASP A 63 3.21 0.31 -12.89
N VAL A 64 3.71 1.03 -11.88
CA VAL A 64 4.31 2.37 -12.01
C VAL A 64 5.60 2.49 -11.21
N ASP A 65 6.57 3.24 -11.73
CA ASP A 65 7.66 3.76 -10.90
C ASP A 65 7.15 4.95 -10.10
N ALA A 66 7.45 4.95 -8.80
CA ALA A 66 7.05 6.00 -7.88
C ALA A 66 8.21 6.42 -6.98
N SER A 67 8.31 7.74 -6.72
CA SER A 67 9.15 8.26 -5.65
C SER A 67 8.37 8.24 -4.35
N ILE A 68 9.09 8.04 -3.25
CA ILE A 68 8.52 8.05 -1.91
C ILE A 68 9.42 8.93 -1.06
N ASP A 69 8.87 10.06 -0.64
CA ASP A 69 9.59 11.04 0.13
C ASP A 69 8.81 11.36 1.40
N ARG A 70 9.52 11.59 2.50
CA ARG A 70 8.89 12.06 3.73
C ARG A 70 8.93 13.58 3.75
N HIS A 71 7.78 14.22 3.81
CA HIS A 71 7.70 15.67 3.88
C HIS A 71 8.37 16.17 5.17
N PRO A 72 9.33 17.11 5.09
CA PRO A 72 10.23 17.44 6.20
C PRO A 72 9.51 18.05 7.41
N LEU A 73 8.39 18.76 7.18
CA LEU A 73 7.66 19.45 8.26
C LEU A 73 6.53 18.62 8.86
N SER A 74 5.87 17.79 8.06
CA SER A 74 4.69 17.03 8.51
C SER A 74 5.01 15.58 8.83
N GLY A 75 6.16 15.09 8.40
CA GLY A 75 6.51 13.67 8.46
C GLY A 75 5.61 12.80 7.59
N GLN A 76 4.73 13.35 6.77
CA GLN A 76 3.83 12.57 5.93
C GLN A 76 4.59 11.94 4.76
N LEU A 77 4.25 10.70 4.41
CA LEU A 77 4.74 10.07 3.18
C LEU A 77 4.04 10.70 1.97
N ASN A 78 4.84 11.13 1.01
CA ASN A 78 4.44 11.60 -0.30
C ASN A 78 4.87 10.57 -1.34
N ILE A 79 3.90 9.97 -1.99
CA ILE A 79 4.05 8.95 -3.00
C ILE A 79 3.65 9.57 -4.33
N VAL A 80 4.60 9.68 -5.25
CA VAL A 80 4.40 10.34 -6.54
C VAL A 80 4.77 9.37 -7.66
N PRO A 81 3.80 8.87 -8.45
CA PRO A 81 4.10 8.10 -9.64
C PRO A 81 4.68 9.02 -10.72
N PHE A 82 5.77 8.62 -11.34
CA PHE A 82 6.44 9.44 -12.36
C PHE A 82 6.64 8.71 -13.71
N ARG A 83 6.46 7.39 -13.75
CA ARG A 83 6.52 6.60 -15.00
C ARG A 83 5.60 5.40 -14.91
N ARG A 84 4.87 5.11 -15.99
CA ARG A 84 4.09 3.86 -16.12
C ARG A 84 4.97 2.76 -16.69
N GLN A 85 4.94 1.58 -16.06
CA GLN A 85 5.60 0.38 -16.54
C GLN A 85 4.62 -0.43 -17.40
N SER A 86 5.17 -1.17 -18.37
CA SER A 86 4.42 -2.25 -19.01
C SER A 86 4.18 -3.35 -17.95
N PRO A 87 2.98 -3.96 -17.89
CA PRO A 87 2.65 -4.93 -16.85
C PRO A 87 3.71 -6.02 -16.79
N SER A 88 4.30 -6.20 -15.60
CA SER A 88 5.32 -7.21 -15.38
C SER A 88 4.69 -8.60 -15.46
N SER A 89 5.15 -9.43 -16.40
CA SER A 89 4.74 -10.82 -16.56
C SER A 89 5.28 -11.67 -15.41
N VAL A 90 4.69 -11.56 -14.22
CA VAL A 90 5.08 -12.35 -13.02
C VAL A 90 4.25 -13.64 -12.89
N ALA A 91 3.72 -14.16 -14.00
CA ALA A 91 2.87 -15.36 -14.02
C ALA A 91 3.59 -16.66 -14.46
N SER A 92 4.92 -16.68 -14.58
CA SER A 92 5.65 -17.86 -15.11
C SER A 92 6.29 -18.78 -14.05
N GLN A 93 5.90 -18.72 -12.78
CA GLN A 93 6.53 -19.54 -11.71
C GLN A 93 5.60 -20.45 -10.90
N TYR A 94 4.36 -20.67 -11.35
CA TYR A 94 3.47 -21.71 -10.80
C TYR A 94 2.98 -22.65 -11.91
N SER A 95 3.89 -23.45 -12.47
CA SER A 95 3.52 -24.63 -13.28
C SER A 95 4.64 -25.65 -13.20
N SER A 96 4.79 -26.32 -12.05
CA SER A 96 5.50 -27.59 -11.91
C SER A 96 5.24 -28.19 -10.53
N SER A 97 4.05 -28.74 -10.30
CA SER A 97 3.82 -29.97 -9.53
C SER A 97 2.32 -30.28 -9.51
N GLU A 98 2.00 -31.56 -9.67
CA GLU A 98 0.66 -32.21 -9.62
C GLU A 98 -0.12 -32.34 -10.94
N GLU A 99 0.31 -33.28 -11.79
CA GLU A 99 -0.61 -34.29 -12.33
C GLU A 99 0.20 -35.53 -12.77
N SER A 100 0.28 -36.52 -11.87
CA SER A 100 0.60 -37.91 -12.20
C SER A 100 -0.42 -38.77 -11.48
N THR A 101 -1.52 -39.06 -12.18
CA THR A 101 -2.30 -40.28 -12.03
C THR A 101 -2.96 -40.55 -13.38
#